data_AF-A0A1C5DEY2-F1
#
_entry.id   AF-A0A1C5DEY2-F1
#
_cell.length_a   1.000
_cell.length_b   1.000
_cell.length_c   1.000
_cell.angle_alpha   90.00
_cell.angle_beta   90.00
_cell.angle_gamma   90.00
#
_symmetry.space_group_name_H-M   'P 1'
#
loop_
_entity.id
_entity.type
_entity.pdbx_description
1 polymer ?
#
loop_
_entity_poly.entity_id
_entity_poly.type
_entity_poly.pdbx_seq_one_letter_code
_entity_poly.pdbx_strand_id
1 'polypeptide(L)' 'MRGTVAGLPSPHPLIELLPALYLEQDFLRRFLSALDDVLAPILLTLDNLPAHLDPRSAPEDLLDWVAQWVAAEPHRDEP' A
#
# COMPACT_ATOMS: atom_id res chain seq x y z
N MET A 1 4.67 9.36 -5.09
CA MET A 1 4.17 9.54 -3.71
C MET A 1 3.37 8.32 -3.32
N ARG A 2 3.80 7.58 -2.28
CA ARG A 2 2.97 6.58 -1.60
C ARG A 2 2.18 7.34 -0.52
N GLY A 3 0.87 7.43 -0.65
CA GLY A 3 0.04 8.27 0.23
C GLY A 3 -1.45 8.00 0.05
N THR A 4 -2.28 8.75 0.77
CA THR A 4 -3.74 8.60 0.69
C THR A 4 -4.22 8.90 -0.73
N VAL A 5 -5.02 8.00 -1.28
CA VAL A 5 -5.69 8.17 -2.58
C VAL A 5 -7.17 8.38 -2.32
N ALA A 6 -7.71 9.51 -2.77
CA ALA A 6 -9.10 9.86 -2.53
C ALA A 6 -10.04 8.83 -3.16
N GLY A 7 -10.93 8.24 -2.34
CA GLY A 7 -11.90 7.26 -2.79
C GLY A 7 -11.33 5.87 -3.12
N LEU A 8 -10.10 5.56 -2.69
CA LEU A 8 -9.54 4.22 -2.84
C LEU A 8 -10.28 3.22 -1.95
N PRO A 9 -10.97 2.22 -2.51
CA PRO A 9 -11.66 1.23 -1.69
C PRO A 9 -10.67 0.31 -0.98
N SER A 10 -10.98 -0.06 0.27
CA SER A 10 -10.28 -1.15 0.95
C SER A 10 -10.72 -2.49 0.35
N PRO A 11 -9.79 -3.37 -0.07
CA PRO A 11 -10.13 -4.72 -0.55
C PRO A 11 -10.65 -5.63 0.58
N HIS A 12 -10.41 -5.26 1.84
CA HIS A 12 -10.81 -6.01 3.02
C HIS A 12 -11.45 -5.06 4.03
N PRO A 13 -12.74 -4.71 3.86
CA PRO A 13 -13.44 -3.81 4.78
C PRO A 13 -13.47 -4.38 6.20
N LEU A 14 -12.97 -3.62 7.19
CA LEU A 14 -12.85 -4.11 8.57
C LEU A 14 -14.20 -4.51 9.18
N ILE A 15 -15.30 -3.86 8.79
CA ILE A 15 -16.65 -4.19 9.29
C ILE A 15 -17.05 -5.64 8.95
N GLU A 16 -16.61 -6.18 7.81
CA GLU A 16 -16.94 -7.54 7.36
C GLU A 16 -16.16 -8.61 8.12
N LEU A 17 -15.12 -8.22 8.83
CA LEU A 17 -14.30 -9.11 9.67
C LEU A 17 -14.82 -9.23 11.09
N LEU A 18 -15.84 -8.44 11.47
CA LEU A 18 -16.42 -8.47 12.80
C LEU A 18 -17.50 -9.56 12.94
N PRO A 19 -17.67 -10.13 14.14
CA PRO A 19 -18.81 -10.99 14.44
C PRO A 19 -20.16 -10.31 14.17
N ALA A 20 -21.17 -11.11 13.80
CA ALA A 20 -22.50 -10.63 13.41
C ALA A 20 -23.15 -9.67 14.43
N LEU A 21 -22.89 -9.86 15.74
CA LEU A 21 -23.36 -9.00 16.83
C LEU A 21 -23.02 -7.50 16.63
N TYR A 22 -21.94 -7.19 15.91
CA TYR A 22 -21.44 -5.82 15.74
C TYR A 22 -21.90 -5.15 14.43
N LEU A 23 -22.47 -5.90 13.48
CA LEU A 23 -22.75 -5.41 12.12
C LEU A 23 -23.90 -4.41 12.04
N GLU A 24 -24.79 -4.43 13.03
CA GLU A 24 -25.97 -3.56 13.10
C GLU A 24 -25.67 -2.17 13.68
N GLN A 25 -24.44 -1.93 14.14
CA GLN A 25 -24.07 -0.68 14.81
C GLN A 25 -23.55 0.36 13.80
N ASP A 26 -24.33 1.42 13.54
CA ASP A 26 -23.96 2.49 12.61
C ASP A 26 -22.64 3.18 12.99
N PHE A 27 -22.41 3.40 14.29
CA PHE A 27 -21.17 3.98 14.78
C PHE A 27 -19.95 3.16 14.36
N LEU A 28 -19.98 1.84 14.54
CA LEU A 28 -18.86 0.98 14.16
C LEU A 28 -18.62 1.01 12.66
N ARG A 29 -19.67 1.01 11.83
CA ARG A 29 -19.55 1.12 10.39
C ARG A 29 -18.79 2.39 9.98
N ARG A 30 -19.18 3.54 10.53
CA ARG A 30 -18.55 4.84 10.23
C ARG A 30 -17.13 4.95 10.80
N PHE A 31 -16.93 4.46 12.02
CA PHE A 31 -15.62 4.48 12.67
C PHE A 31 -14.61 3.60 11.92
N LEU A 32 -14.99 2.38 11.56
CA LEU A 32 -14.14 1.46 10.82
C LEU A 32 -13.88 1.92 9.39
N SER A 33 -14.85 2.57 8.73
CA SER A 33 -14.65 3.15 7.39
C SER A 33 -13.48 4.14 7.36
N ALA A 34 -13.29 4.94 8.40
CA ALA A 34 -12.15 5.85 8.47
C ALA A 34 -10.81 5.11 8.63
N LEU A 35 -10.81 3.94 9.29
CA LEU A 35 -9.63 3.08 9.37
C LEU A 35 -9.37 2.37 8.04
N ASP A 36 -10.42 1.92 7.35
CA ASP A 36 -10.34 1.34 6.01
C ASP A 36 -9.68 2.33 5.03
N ASP A 37 -10.04 3.62 5.08
CA ASP A 37 -9.43 4.67 4.25
C ASP A 37 -7.91 4.84 4.52
N VAL A 38 -7.48 4.69 5.78
CA VAL A 38 -6.07 4.77 6.18
C VAL A 38 -5.30 3.53 5.74
N LEU A 39 -5.91 2.35 5.82
CA LEU A 39 -5.27 1.07 5.49
C LEU A 39 -5.24 0.78 3.99
N ALA A 40 -6.23 1.24 3.23
CA ALA A 40 -6.34 1.00 1.78
C ALA A 40 -5.04 1.25 0.98
N PRO A 41 -4.32 2.39 1.14
CA PRO A 41 -3.07 2.60 0.40
C PRO A 41 -1.93 1.68 0.83
N ILE A 42 -1.94 1.19 2.08
CA ILE A 42 -0.96 0.21 2.57
C ILE A 42 -1.22 -1.13 1.88
N LEU A 43 -2.48 -1.59 1.89
CA LEU A 43 -2.88 -2.83 1.23
C LEU A 43 -2.56 -2.78 -0.27
N LEU A 44 -2.87 -1.65 -0.94
CA LEU A 44 -2.51 -1.44 -2.34
C LEU A 44 -1.00 -1.57 -2.60
N THR A 45 -0.17 -1.01 -1.70
CA THR A 45 1.29 -1.10 -1.81
C THR A 45 1.77 -2.54 -1.64
N LEU A 46 1.19 -3.28 -0.69
CA LEU A 46 1.53 -4.69 -0.45
C LEU A 46 1.10 -5.59 -1.60
N ASP A 47 -0.10 -5.40 -2.14
CA ASP A 47 -0.63 -6.16 -3.29
C ASP A 47 0.22 -5.96 -4.54
N ASN A 48 0.85 -4.78 -4.67
CA ASN A 48 1.74 -4.43 -5.78
C ASN A 48 3.23 -4.51 -5.41
N LEU A 49 3.59 -5.13 -4.28
CA LEU A 49 4.97 -5.21 -3.82
C LEU A 49 5.94 -5.77 -4.87
N PRO A 50 5.60 -6.81 -5.67
CA PRO A 50 6.50 -7.29 -6.72
C PRO A 50 6.84 -6.22 -7.77
N ALA A 51 5.89 -5.36 -8.13
CA ALA A 51 6.11 -4.29 -9.10
C ALA A 51 7.02 -3.18 -8.54
N HIS A 52 7.02 -2.99 -7.22
CA HIS A 52 7.95 -2.11 -6.52
C HIS A 52 9.38 -2.67 -6.47
N LEU A 53 9.59 -3.96 -6.74
CA LEU A 53 10.90 -4.61 -6.73
C LEU A 53 11.44 -4.93 -8.13
N ASP A 54 10.63 -4.83 -9.19
CA ASP A 54 11.09 -4.99 -10.58
C ASP A 54 11.74 -3.68 -11.07
N PRO A 55 13.03 -3.69 -11.46
CA PRO A 55 13.74 -2.49 -11.92
C PRO A 55 13.08 -1.76 -13.10
N ARG A 56 12.22 -2.43 -13.87
CA ARG A 56 11.53 -1.84 -15.03
C ARG A 56 10.24 -1.09 -14.65
N SER A 57 9.70 -1.32 -13.47
CA SER A 57 8.44 -0.71 -13.01
C SER A 57 8.53 -0.03 -11.65
N ALA A 58 9.61 -0.26 -10.90
CA ALA A 58 9.80 0.34 -9.60
C ALA A 58 9.96 1.87 -9.71
N PRO A 59 9.45 2.63 -8.73
CA PRO A 59 9.72 4.05 -8.60
C PRO A 59 11.23 4.34 -8.47
N GLU A 60 11.71 5.44 -9.05
CA GLU A 60 13.13 5.83 -9.03
C GLU A 60 13.71 5.91 -7.62
N ASP A 61 12.94 6.42 -6.64
CA ASP A 61 13.37 6.53 -5.23
C ASP A 61 13.62 5.18 -4.55
N LEU A 62 13.08 4.10 -5.11
CA LEU A 62 13.20 2.74 -4.57
C LEU A 62 14.30 1.94 -5.28
N LEU A 63 14.67 2.31 -6.51
CA LEU A 63 15.66 1.60 -7.32
C LEU A 63 17.03 1.54 -6.63
N ASP A 64 17.50 2.66 -6.06
CA ASP A 64 18.78 2.70 -5.36
C ASP A 64 18.83 1.72 -4.19
N TRP A 65 17.72 1.59 -3.45
CA TRP A 65 17.62 0.66 -2.34
C TRP A 65 17.57 -0.80 -2.81
N VAL A 66 16.84 -1.11 -3.89
CA VAL A 66 16.83 -2.45 -4.47
C VAL A 66 18.20 -2.81 -5.05
N ALA A 67 18.90 -1.87 -5.68
CA ALA A 67 20.24 -2.07 -6.24
C ALA A 67 21.25 -2.48 -5.16
N GLN A 68 21.16 -1.89 -3.97
CA GLN A 68 21.99 -2.27 -2.82
C GLN A 68 21.82 -3.74 -2.42
N TRP A 69 20.63 -4.31 -2.57
CA TRP A 69 20.36 -5.71 -2.19
C TRP A 69 20.99 -6.73 -3.14
N VAL A 70 21.10 -6.37 -4.41
CA VAL A 70 21.67 -7.23 -5.46
C VAL A 70 23.12 -6.88 -5.78
N ALA A 71 23.73 -5.96 -5.03
CA ALA A 71 25.06 -5.41 -5.28
C ALA A 71 25.25 -4.92 -6.73
N ALA A 72 24.21 -4.35 -7.33
CA ALA A 72 24.32 -3.70 -8.62
C ALA A 72 25.13 -2.42 -8.43
N GLU A 73 26.15 -2.21 -9.27
CA GLU A 73 26.87 -0.94 -9.23
C GLU A 73 25.93 0.18 -9.67
N PRO A 74 25.85 1.30 -8.93
CA PRO A 74 25.12 2.46 -9.40
C PRO A 74 25.74 2.87 -10.74
N HIS A 75 24.90 3.08 -11.75
CA HIS A 75 25.37 3.64 -13.02
C HIS A 75 26.00 4.99 -12.68
N ARG A 76 27.33 5.04 -12.71
CA ARG A 76 28.05 6.29 -12.61
C ARG A 76 27.77 6.99 -13.93
N ASP A 77 27.02 8.09 -13.90
CA ASP A 77 26.96 9.00 -15.03
C ASP A 77 28.38 9.58 -15.19
N GLU A 78 29.19 8.95 -16.03
CA GLU A 78 30.45 9.55 -16.48
C GLU A 78 30.10 10.68 -17.47
N PRO A 79 30.71 11.87 -17.33
CA PRO A 79 30.57 12.94 -18.31
C PRO A 79 31.26 12.60 -19.65
#